data_AF-A0A372RD82-F1
#
_entry.id   AF-A0A372RD82-F1
#
_cell.length_a   1.000
_cell.length_b   1.000
_cell.length_c   1.000
_cell.angle_alpha   90.00
_cell.angle_beta   90.00
_cell.angle_gamma   90.00
#
_symmetry.space_group_name_H-M   'P 1'
#
loop_
_entity.id
_entity.type
_entity.pdbx_description
1 polymer ?
#
loop_
_entity_poly.entity_id
_entity_poly.type
_entity_poly.pdbx_seq_one_letter_code
_entity_poly.pdbx_strand_id
1 'polypeptide(L)' 'MIQITELIIDISDDLRPPIVTNAPEGFIELMKECWNSNPDKRPTATDVNSRIDKM' A
#
# COMPACT_ATOMS: atom_id res chain seq x y z
N MET A 1 -1.47 24.50 4.14
CA MET A 1 -1.94 24.33 2.74
C MET A 1 -0.85 23.77 1.82
N ILE A 2 0.44 24.07 2.04
CA ILE A 2 1.56 23.64 1.18
C ILE A 2 1.81 22.12 1.21
N GLN A 3 1.70 21.46 2.38
CA GLN A 3 2.06 20.05 2.57
C GLN A 3 1.14 19.03 1.85
N ILE A 4 -0.13 19.35 1.62
CA ILE A 4 -1.07 18.43 0.95
C ILE A 4 -0.71 18.33 -0.54
N THR A 5 -0.29 19.44 -1.14
CA THR A 5 0.09 19.51 -2.55
C THR A 5 1.29 18.62 -2.87
N GLU A 6 2.32 18.64 -2.02
CA GLU A 6 3.51 17.81 -2.19
C GLU A 6 3.17 16.31 -2.10
N LEU A 7 2.38 15.92 -1.10
CA LEU A 7 1.96 14.53 -0.92
C LEU A 7 1.15 13.99 -2.10
N ILE A 8 0.27 14.81 -2.68
CA ILE A 8 -0.54 14.40 -3.85
C ILE A 8 0.37 14.19 -5.07
N ILE A 9 1.35 15.06 -5.27
CA ILE A 9 2.32 14.94 -6.38
C ILE A 9 3.12 13.66 -6.22
N ASP A 10 3.71 13.43 -5.04
CA ASP A 10 4.51 12.23 -4.76
C ASP A 10 3.72 10.94 -5.02
N ILE A 11 2.46 10.86 -4.53
CA ILE A 11 1.61 9.69 -4.75
C ILE A 11 1.28 9.49 -6.24
N SER A 12 1.05 10.59 -6.96
CA SER A 12 0.76 10.59 -8.40
C SER A 12 1.96 10.13 -9.24
N ASP A 13 3.17 10.44 -8.78
CA ASP A 13 4.44 9.98 -9.36
C ASP A 13 4.82 8.55 -8.90
N ASP A 14 3.86 7.81 -8.35
CA ASP A 14 4.01 6.45 -7.83
C ASP A 14 5.02 6.31 -6.67
N LEU A 15 5.40 7.42 -6.02
CA LEU A 15 6.22 7.37 -4.81
C LEU A 15 5.39 6.77 -3.67
N ARG A 16 6.04 5.91 -2.90
CA ARG A 16 5.46 5.25 -1.73
C ARG A 16 6.39 5.40 -0.53
N PRO A 17 5.85 5.41 0.69
CA PRO A 17 6.68 5.40 1.88
C PRO A 17 7.67 4.23 1.86
N PRO A 18 8.88 4.39 2.43
CA PRO A 18 9.84 3.31 2.54
C PRO A 18 9.25 2.15 3.35
N ILE A 19 9.49 0.92 2.89
CA ILE A 19 9.04 -0.29 3.57
C ILE A 19 9.86 -0.46 4.85
N VAL A 20 9.17 -0.64 5.98
CA VAL A 20 9.81 -0.97 7.26
C VAL A 20 10.33 -2.42 7.19
N THR A 21 11.65 -2.59 7.25
CA THR A 21 12.33 -3.88 7.02
C THR A 21 12.08 -4.95 8.10
N ASN A 22 11.33 -4.62 9.16
CA ASN A 22 11.04 -5.52 10.27
C ASN A 22 9.67 -6.20 10.16
N ALA A 23 8.88 -5.89 9.12
CA ALA A 23 7.61 -6.56 8.89
C ALA A 23 7.81 -7.94 8.25
N PRO A 24 6.99 -8.95 8.57
CA PRO A 24 7.02 -10.23 7.85
C PRO A 24 6.75 -10.03 6.36
N GLU A 25 7.39 -10.85 5.52
CA GLU A 25 7.31 -10.74 4.05
C GLU A 25 5.86 -10.71 3.53
N GLY A 26 4.97 -11.52 4.11
CA GLY A 26 3.55 -11.54 3.75
C GLY A 26 2.85 -10.19 3.92
N PHE A 27 3.16 -9.45 4.99
CA PHE A 27 2.61 -8.10 5.20
C PHE A 27 3.22 -7.08 4.24
N ILE A 28 4.50 -7.23 3.88
CA ILE A 28 5.17 -6.36 2.91
C ILE A 28 4.52 -6.51 1.53
N GLU A 29 4.31 -7.74 1.07
CA GLU A 29 3.67 -8.00 -0.22
C GLU A 29 2.20 -7.52 -0.23
N LEU A 30 1.45 -7.78 0.84
CA LEU A 30 0.07 -7.30 0.97
C LEU A 30 -0.01 -5.76 0.96
N MET A 31 0.91 -5.07 1.63
CA MET A 31 1.00 -3.61 1.63
C MET A 31 1.25 -3.07 0.22
N LYS A 32 2.19 -3.65 -0.53
CA LYS A 32 2.47 -3.25 -1.92
C LYS A 32 1.25 -3.42 -2.83
N GLU A 33 0.49 -4.51 -2.67
CA GLU A 33 -0.75 -4.74 -3.42
C GLU A 33 -1.82 -3.70 -3.10
N CYS A 34 -2.01 -3.36 -1.83
CA CYS A 34 -2.94 -2.30 -1.40
C CYS A 34 -2.58 -0.93 -1.99
N TRP A 35 -1.31 -0.68 -2.29
CA TRP A 35 -0.79 0.57 -2.84
C TRP A 35 -0.70 0.61 -4.36
N ASN A 36 -1.30 -0.36 -5.07
CA ASN A 36 -1.25 -0.38 -6.52
C ASN A 36 -1.82 0.91 -7.13
N SER A 37 -1.08 1.50 -8.08
CA SER A 37 -1.51 2.70 -8.79
C SER A 37 -2.78 2.48 -9.60
N ASN A 38 -3.02 1.26 -10.09
CA ASN A 38 -4.32 0.89 -10.65
C ASN A 38 -5.28 0.47 -9.51
N PRO A 39 -6.39 1.21 -9.26
CA PRO A 39 -7.37 0.86 -8.24
C PRO A 39 -7.97 -0.53 -8.40
N ASP A 40 -8.16 -0.99 -9.65
CA ASP A 40 -8.76 -2.30 -9.95
C ASP A 40 -7.86 -3.48 -9.57
N LYS A 41 -6.55 -3.22 -9.37
CA LYS A 41 -5.58 -4.22 -8.94
C LYS A 41 -5.44 -4.29 -7.42
N ARG A 42 -6.12 -3.41 -6.66
CA ARG A 42 -6.06 -3.42 -5.20
C ARG A 42 -6.94 -4.55 -4.66
N PRO A 43 -6.52 -5.27 -3.62
CA PRO A 43 -7.36 -6.28 -2.99
C PRO A 43 -8.57 -5.63 -2.34
N THR A 44 -9.68 -6.37 -2.26
CA THR A 44 -10.84 -5.93 -1.48
C THR A 44 -10.53 -6.01 0.02
N ALA A 45 -11.28 -5.29 0.85
CA ALA A 45 -11.13 -5.40 2.30
C ALA A 45 -11.31 -6.85 2.80
N THR A 46 -12.20 -7.61 2.15
CA THR A 46 -12.41 -9.05 2.43
C THR A 46 -11.18 -9.89 2.10
N ASP A 47 -10.51 -9.62 0.98
CA ASP A 47 -9.28 -10.33 0.60
C ASP A 47 -8.14 -10.01 1.57
N VAL A 48 -8.00 -8.73 1.95
CA VAL A 48 -7.02 -8.28 2.95
C VAL A 48 -7.24 -9.02 4.27
N ASN A 49 -8.46 -9.02 4.80
CA ASN A 49 -8.79 -9.73 6.04
C ASN A 49 -8.47 -11.23 5.95
N SER A 50 -8.90 -11.86 4.87
CA SER A 50 -8.67 -13.30 4.63
C SER A 50 -7.20 -13.67 4.53
N ARG A 51 -6.34 -12.77 4.06
CA ARG A 51 -4.89 -12.98 4.00
C ARG A 51 -4.24 -12.79 5.36
N ILE A 52 -4.62 -11.74 6.09
CA ILE A 52 -4.11 -11.47 7.45
C ILE A 52 -4.44 -12.64 8.39
N ASP A 53 -5.66 -13.19 8.31
CA ASP A 53 -6.09 -14.34 9.12
C ASP A 53 -5.29 -15.64 8.83
N LYS A 54 -4.60 -15.71 7.68
CA LYS A 54 -3.82 -16.87 7.22
C LYS A 54 -2.31 -16.71 7.40
N MET A 55 -1.85 -15.54 7.82
CA MET A 55 -0.43 -15.27 8.10
C MET A 55 -0.06 -15.74 9.51
#